data_AF-A0A2J7ZFY1-F1
#
_entry.id   AF-A0A2J7ZFY1-F1
#
_cell.length_a   1.000
_cell.length_b   1.000
_cell.length_c   1.000
_cell.angle_alpha   90.00
_cell.angle_beta   90.00
_cell.angle_gamma   90.00
#
_symmetry.space_group_name_H-M   'P 1'
#
loop_
_entity.id
_entity.type
_entity.pdbx_description
1 polymer ?
#
loop_
_entity_poly.entity_id
_entity_poly.type
_entity_poly.pdbx_seq_one_letter_code
_entity_poly.pdbx_strand_id
1 'polypeptide(L)'
;ELLQTAPWLEQFPPYGCVRDTAQSRFRVDPVYTVSGSKVCFTARTVACERKGSACCRSDVDFNKLELSVRTTCNHAIGSVTINGKRALMPTYEKYGAAEDKALYKLPGLNLTVANAEGAQICMT
;
A
#
# COMPACT_ATOMS: atom_id res chain seq x y z
N GLU A 1 2.02 -15.91 -31.09
CA GLU A 1 0.83 -15.94 -30.21
C GLU A 1 0.78 -14.65 -29.41
N LEU A 2 -0.35 -13.94 -29.44
CA LEU A 2 -0.56 -12.79 -28.55
C LEU A 2 -0.82 -13.37 -27.16
N LEU A 3 0.17 -13.27 -26.27
CA LEU A 3 -0.03 -13.56 -24.85
C LEU A 3 -1.14 -12.62 -24.34
N GLN A 4 -2.36 -13.13 -24.19
CA GLN A 4 -3.44 -12.40 -23.55
C GLN A 4 -3.01 -12.14 -22.10
N THR A 5 -2.61 -10.91 -21.81
CA THR A 5 -2.33 -10.45 -20.46
C THR A 5 -3.62 -10.55 -19.66
N ALA A 6 -3.58 -11.20 -18.50
CA ALA A 6 -4.76 -11.35 -17.66
C ALA A 6 -5.35 -9.96 -17.31
N PRO A 7 -6.68 -9.76 -17.33
CA PRO A 7 -7.29 -8.42 -17.19
C PRO A 7 -6.88 -7.65 -15.93
N TRP A 8 -6.51 -8.35 -14.85
CA TRP A 8 -6.04 -7.71 -13.62
C TRP A 8 -4.68 -7.02 -13.78
N LEU A 9 -3.85 -7.39 -14.77
CA LEU A 9 -2.59 -6.72 -15.06
C LEU A 9 -2.78 -5.29 -15.59
N GLU A 10 -3.99 -4.93 -16.02
CA GLU A 10 -4.33 -3.58 -16.48
C GLU A 10 -4.92 -2.67 -15.39
N GLN A 11 -5.12 -3.21 -14.18
CA GLN A 11 -5.81 -2.51 -13.10
C GLN A 11 -4.93 -2.40 -11.86
N PHE A 12 -5.21 -1.41 -11.01
CA PHE A 12 -4.59 -1.33 -9.70
C PHE A 12 -5.47 -2.02 -8.63
N PRO A 13 -4.89 -2.88 -7.77
CA PRO A 13 -3.52 -3.40 -7.85
C PRO A 13 -3.36 -4.44 -8.98
N PRO A 14 -2.17 -4.57 -9.61
CA PRO A 14 -1.97 -5.43 -10.78
C PRO A 14 -1.77 -6.91 -10.42
N TYR A 15 -2.61 -7.43 -9.52
CA TYR A 15 -2.54 -8.79 -9.00
C TYR A 15 -3.93 -9.42 -9.05
N GLY A 16 -3.99 -10.74 -9.25
CA GLY A 16 -5.22 -11.51 -9.12
C GLY A 16 -5.65 -11.63 -7.65
N CYS A 17 -6.19 -10.56 -7.08
CA CYS A 17 -6.66 -10.52 -5.69
C CYS A 17 -8.14 -10.17 -5.60
N VAL A 18 -8.82 -10.74 -4.59
CA VAL A 18 -10.19 -10.36 -4.25
C VAL A 18 -10.16 -8.98 -3.59
N ARG A 19 -10.78 -7.99 -4.23
CA ARG A 19 -10.91 -6.63 -3.70
C ARG A 19 -12.07 -6.55 -2.72
N ASP A 20 -11.82 -6.95 -1.48
CA ASP A 20 -12.81 -6.97 -0.41
C ASP A 20 -12.20 -6.33 0.83
N THR A 21 -12.63 -5.11 1.15
CA THR A 21 -12.13 -4.41 2.34
C THR A 21 -12.47 -5.18 3.61
N ALA A 22 -13.64 -5.82 3.69
CA ALA A 22 -14.09 -6.54 4.88
C ALA A 22 -13.17 -7.73 5.28
N GLN A 23 -12.25 -8.14 4.40
CA GLN A 23 -11.28 -9.22 4.65
C GLN A 23 -10.06 -8.82 5.47
N SER A 24 -9.73 -7.54 5.56
CA SER A 24 -8.55 -7.04 6.32
C SER A 24 -9.00 -6.12 7.45
N ARG A 25 -8.28 -6.14 8.56
CA ARG A 25 -8.43 -5.18 9.67
C ARG A 25 -7.66 -3.87 9.46
N PHE A 26 -6.68 -3.85 8.56
CA PHE A 26 -5.81 -2.71 8.38
C PHE A 26 -6.36 -1.78 7.30
N ARG A 27 -6.34 -0.48 7.59
CA ARG A 27 -6.75 0.59 6.69
C ARG A 27 -5.75 1.73 6.76
N VAL A 28 -5.85 2.60 5.77
CA VAL A 28 -5.22 3.91 5.78
C VAL A 28 -6.34 4.94 5.72
N ASP A 29 -6.26 5.96 6.56
CA ASP A 29 -7.22 7.06 6.53
C ASP A 29 -7.23 7.72 5.14
N PRO A 30 -8.42 8.03 4.59
CA PRO A 30 -8.51 8.74 3.32
C PRO A 30 -7.98 10.17 3.43
N VAL A 31 -8.00 10.74 4.64
CA VAL A 31 -7.42 12.05 4.94
C VAL A 31 -5.93 11.88 5.17
N TYR A 32 -5.12 12.64 4.42
CA TYR A 32 -3.68 12.70 4.55
C TYR A 32 -3.24 14.14 4.83
N THR A 33 -2.03 14.32 5.36
CA THR A 33 -1.43 15.64 5.56
C THR A 33 -0.31 15.89 4.57
N VAL A 34 -0.12 17.16 4.22
CA VAL A 34 0.96 17.60 3.33
C VAL A 34 1.69 18.76 4.01
N SER A 35 3.02 18.69 4.07
CA SER A 35 3.88 19.75 4.56
C SER A 35 5.18 19.79 3.75
N GLY A 36 5.32 20.79 2.87
CA GLY A 36 6.39 20.81 1.87
C GLY A 36 6.30 19.60 0.94
N SER A 37 7.41 18.86 0.77
CA SER A 37 7.45 17.60 0.01
C SER A 37 6.97 16.38 0.81
N LYS A 38 6.62 16.55 2.09
CA LYS A 38 6.21 15.44 2.96
C LYS A 38 4.72 15.20 2.87
N VAL A 39 4.33 13.97 2.56
CA VAL A 39 2.94 13.49 2.61
C VAL A 39 2.84 12.40 3.67
N CYS A 40 1.88 12.50 4.59
CA CYS A 40 1.69 11.51 5.64
C CYS A 40 0.28 10.93 5.63
N PHE A 41 0.20 9.63 5.79
CA PHE A 41 -1.02 8.88 6.00
C PHE A 41 -1.08 8.34 7.42
N THR A 42 -2.29 8.11 7.92
CA THR A 42 -2.51 7.47 9.22
C THR A 42 -3.06 6.07 9.03
N ALA A 43 -2.39 5.06 9.59
CA ALA A 43 -2.88 3.69 9.63
C ALA A 43 -3.98 3.55 10.69
N ARG A 44 -4.95 2.69 10.39
CA ARG A 44 -6.08 2.35 11.26
C ARG A 44 -6.24 0.84 11.36
N THR A 45 -6.78 0.43 12.48
CA THR A 45 -7.24 -0.92 12.75
C THR A 45 -8.75 -0.91 12.97
N VAL A 46 -9.46 -1.74 12.22
CA VAL A 46 -10.91 -1.92 12.36
C VAL A 46 -11.21 -3.35 12.81
N ALA A 47 -12.40 -3.56 13.37
CA ALA A 47 -12.87 -4.90 13.65
C ALA A 47 -12.94 -5.73 12.34
N CYS A 48 -12.62 -7.02 12.44
CA CYS A 48 -12.72 -7.91 11.30
C CYS A 48 -14.18 -8.22 11.00
N GLU A 49 -14.68 -7.65 9.91
CA GLU A 49 -16.05 -7.82 9.45
C GLU A 49 -16.29 -9.23 8.89
N ARG A 50 -15.30 -9.82 8.20
CA ARG A 50 -15.41 -11.18 7.64
C ARG A 50 -14.79 -12.24 8.54
N LYS A 51 -15.64 -13.00 9.24
CA LYS A 51 -15.23 -14.16 10.05
C LYS A 51 -14.49 -15.19 9.19
N GLY A 52 -13.39 -15.74 9.72
CA GLY A 52 -12.59 -16.77 9.05
C GLY A 52 -11.67 -16.28 7.91
N SER A 53 -11.65 -14.97 7.60
CA SER A 53 -10.72 -14.44 6.60
C SER A 53 -9.27 -14.59 7.06
N ALA A 54 -8.41 -15.12 6.18
CA ALA A 54 -6.99 -15.31 6.45
C ALA A 54 -6.28 -13.96 6.71
N CYS A 55 -6.68 -12.91 5.99
CA CYS A 55 -6.18 -11.54 6.13
C CYS A 55 -6.66 -10.83 7.43
N CYS A 56 -7.44 -11.53 8.24
CA CYS A 56 -8.03 -11.04 9.47
C CYS A 56 -7.55 -11.79 10.72
N ARG A 57 -6.60 -12.71 10.57
CA ARG A 57 -5.94 -13.38 11.70
C ARG A 57 -5.13 -12.38 12.53
N SER A 58 -4.90 -12.72 13.79
CA SER A 58 -4.16 -11.87 14.74
C SER A 58 -2.67 -11.74 14.43
N ASP A 59 -2.12 -12.66 13.66
CA ASP A 59 -0.71 -12.73 13.27
C ASP A 59 -0.44 -12.22 11.84
N VAL A 60 -1.44 -11.57 11.24
CA VAL A 60 -1.25 -10.82 10.00
C VAL A 60 -0.84 -9.40 10.34
N ASP A 61 0.20 -8.94 9.67
CA ASP A 61 0.74 -7.59 9.81
C ASP A 61 0.38 -6.72 8.60
N PHE A 62 0.23 -5.42 8.84
CA PHE A 62 0.28 -4.42 7.79
C PHE A 62 1.74 -4.17 7.41
N ASN A 63 2.24 -4.99 6.49
CA ASN A 63 3.66 -4.98 6.12
C ASN A 63 3.99 -4.13 4.88
N LYS A 64 2.99 -3.83 4.03
CA LYS A 64 3.20 -3.10 2.77
C LYS A 64 2.01 -2.23 2.42
N LEU A 65 2.27 -1.00 2.03
CA LEU A 65 1.30 -0.11 1.37
C LEU A 65 1.71 0.09 -0.10
N GLU A 66 0.73 0.11 -1.00
CA GLU A 66 0.97 0.38 -2.42
C GLU A 66 0.14 1.58 -2.88
N LEU A 67 0.75 2.42 -3.71
CA LEU A 67 0.15 3.64 -4.24
C LEU A 67 0.21 3.59 -5.76
N SER A 68 -0.92 3.76 -6.43
CA SER A 68 -0.95 4.00 -7.88
C SER A 68 -0.43 5.41 -8.17
N VAL A 69 0.48 5.53 -9.12
CA VAL A 69 1.10 6.81 -9.51
C VAL A 69 1.18 6.94 -11.02
N ARG A 70 1.43 8.17 -11.50
CA ARG A 70 1.77 8.40 -12.91
C ARG A 70 3.17 7.85 -13.18
N THR A 71 3.41 7.38 -14.39
CA THR A 71 4.73 6.88 -14.82
C THR A 71 5.84 7.93 -14.76
N THR A 72 5.47 9.20 -14.86
CA THR A 72 6.39 10.35 -14.72
C THR A 72 6.86 10.57 -13.28
N CYS A 73 6.23 9.94 -12.28
CA CYS A 73 6.60 10.06 -10.87
C CYS A 73 7.73 9.10 -10.47
N ASN A 74 8.44 8.49 -11.42
CA ASN A 74 9.63 7.71 -11.09
C ASN A 74 10.64 8.59 -10.33
N HIS A 75 11.23 8.03 -9.26
CA HIS A 75 12.09 8.72 -8.29
C HIS A 75 11.44 9.85 -7.47
N ALA A 76 10.11 10.02 -7.48
CA ALA A 76 9.44 11.06 -6.72
C ALA A 76 9.42 10.82 -5.20
N ILE A 77 9.55 9.56 -4.75
CA ILE A 77 9.65 9.22 -3.32
C ILE A 77 11.07 8.77 -3.02
N GLY A 78 11.82 9.63 -2.32
CA GLY A 78 13.20 9.37 -1.91
C GLY A 78 13.33 8.68 -0.55
N SER A 79 12.32 8.82 0.33
CA SER A 79 12.32 8.11 1.60
C SER A 79 10.94 7.90 2.20
N VAL A 80 10.85 6.92 3.10
CA VAL A 80 9.64 6.59 3.85
C VAL A 80 9.98 6.52 5.34
N THR A 81 9.07 6.99 6.17
CA THR A 81 9.15 6.87 7.63
C THR A 81 7.87 6.31 8.22
N ILE A 82 8.01 5.54 9.31
CA ILE A 82 6.91 5.04 10.12
C ILE A 82 7.10 5.64 11.52
N ASN A 83 6.15 6.45 11.98
CA ASN A 83 6.26 7.18 13.25
C ASN A 83 7.59 7.95 13.37
N GLY A 84 8.02 8.57 12.26
CA GLY A 84 9.28 9.34 12.18
C GLY A 84 10.56 8.51 12.05
N LYS A 85 10.50 7.18 12.17
CA LYS A 85 11.64 6.29 11.98
C LYS A 85 11.75 5.86 10.53
N ARG A 86 12.96 5.84 9.97
CA ARG A 86 13.19 5.42 8.58
C ARG A 86 12.72 3.98 8.34
N ALA A 87 11.96 3.79 7.27
CA ALA A 87 11.52 2.49 6.77
C ALA A 87 12.43 1.98 5.65
N LEU A 88 12.10 0.81 5.10
CA LEU A 88 12.74 0.33 3.88
C LEU A 88 12.48 1.27 2.70
N MET A 89 13.40 1.26 1.73
CA MET A 89 13.27 2.07 0.53
C MET A 89 12.03 1.67 -0.27
N PRO A 90 11.24 2.66 -0.75
CA PRO A 90 10.17 2.39 -1.68
C PRO A 90 10.70 1.77 -2.97
N THR A 91 9.91 0.88 -3.57
CA THR A 91 10.18 0.36 -4.92
C THR A 91 9.16 0.91 -5.90
N TYR A 92 9.62 1.21 -7.11
CA TYR A 92 8.79 1.66 -8.22
C TYR A 92 8.66 0.53 -9.24
N GLU A 93 7.45 0.30 -9.73
CA GLU A 93 7.17 -0.75 -10.72
C GLU A 93 6.17 -0.21 -11.75
N LYS A 94 6.45 -0.50 -13.03
CA LYS A 94 5.48 -0.29 -14.11
C LYS A 94 4.64 -1.54 -14.31
N TYR A 95 3.39 -1.35 -14.70
CA TYR A 95 2.46 -2.44 -15.02
C TYR A 95 1.56 -2.07 -16.21
N GLY A 96 0.73 -3.02 -16.65
CA GLY A 96 -0.03 -2.94 -17.88
C GLY A 96 0.79 -3.38 -19.09
N ALA A 97 0.13 -3.87 -20.13
CA ALA A 97 0.75 -4.41 -21.34
C ALA A 97 1.61 -3.38 -22.09
N ALA A 98 1.27 -2.10 -21.96
CA ALA A 98 2.03 -0.98 -22.55
C ALA A 98 3.04 -0.34 -21.57
N GLU A 99 3.16 -0.85 -20.34
CA GLU A 99 3.94 -0.23 -19.25
C GLU A 99 3.61 1.26 -19.01
N ASP A 100 2.36 1.65 -19.26
CA ASP A 100 1.85 3.01 -19.20
C ASP A 100 1.29 3.37 -17.82
N LYS A 101 1.32 2.42 -16.87
CA LYS A 101 0.85 2.57 -15.50
C LYS A 101 1.99 2.29 -14.54
N ALA A 102 1.93 2.87 -13.35
CA ALA A 102 2.97 2.67 -12.35
C ALA A 102 2.42 2.66 -10.92
N LEU A 103 3.17 2.02 -10.04
CA LEU A 103 2.90 2.04 -8.61
C LEU A 103 4.19 2.18 -7.82
N TYR A 104 4.06 2.69 -6.61
CA TYR A 104 5.05 2.57 -5.56
C TYR A 104 4.64 1.50 -4.56
N LYS A 105 5.60 0.69 -4.11
CA LYS A 105 5.46 -0.18 -2.95
C LYS A 105 6.26 0.43 -1.80
N LEU A 106 5.65 0.49 -0.63
CA LEU A 106 6.23 0.94 0.63
C LEU A 106 6.34 -0.29 1.54
N PRO A 107 7.42 -1.10 1.42
CA PRO A 107 7.54 -2.35 2.15
C PRO A 107 8.11 -2.14 3.57
N GLY A 108 8.05 -3.20 4.39
CA GLY A 108 8.69 -3.22 5.70
C GLY A 108 8.06 -2.25 6.68
N LEU A 109 6.73 -2.06 6.60
CA LEU A 109 5.98 -1.25 7.56
C LEU A 109 6.01 -1.87 8.96
N ASN A 110 6.02 -3.21 9.04
CA ASN A 110 6.09 -3.98 10.30
C ASN A 110 5.06 -3.50 11.35
N LEU A 111 3.87 -3.10 10.88
CA LEU A 111 2.78 -2.67 11.75
C LEU A 111 1.89 -3.86 12.06
N THR A 112 1.74 -4.17 13.33
CA THR A 112 0.91 -5.25 13.85
C THR A 112 -0.44 -4.69 14.32
N VAL A 113 -1.37 -5.56 14.69
CA VAL A 113 -2.64 -5.16 15.31
C VAL A 113 -2.42 -4.25 16.53
N ALA A 114 -1.35 -4.49 17.29
CA ALA A 114 -1.09 -3.78 18.54
C ALA A 114 -0.55 -2.36 18.35
N ASN A 115 0.04 -2.04 17.19
CA ASN A 115 0.74 -0.77 16.99
C ASN A 115 0.36 -0.02 15.70
N ALA A 116 -0.51 -0.59 14.86
CA ALA A 116 -0.94 0.04 13.61
C ALA A 116 -1.89 1.22 13.85
N GLU A 117 -2.71 1.19 14.90
CA GLU A 117 -3.67 2.26 15.17
C GLU A 117 -2.97 3.60 15.42
N GLY A 118 -3.26 4.58 14.56
CA GLY A 118 -2.67 5.91 14.64
C GLY A 118 -1.23 6.02 14.12
N ALA A 119 -0.62 4.92 13.65
CA ALA A 119 0.74 4.97 13.11
C ALA A 119 0.80 5.87 11.86
N GLN A 120 1.78 6.77 11.81
CA GLN A 120 2.00 7.66 10.68
C GLN A 120 2.98 7.07 9.68
N ILE A 121 2.55 6.92 8.43
CA ILE A 121 3.38 6.50 7.31
C ILE A 121 3.61 7.74 6.45
N CYS A 122 4.83 8.25 6.42
CA CYS A 122 5.15 9.46 5.67
C CYS A 122 6.15 9.20 4.55
N MET A 123 5.93 9.85 3.41
CA MET A 123 6.80 9.84 2.24
C MET A 123 7.35 11.24 1.96
N THR A 124 8.57 11.31 1.44
CA THR A 124 9.28 12.54 1.04
C THR A 124 10.14 12.29 -0.19
#